data_AF-A0A822G148-F1
#
_entry.id   AF-A0A822G148-F1
#
_cell.length_a   1.000
_cell.length_b   1.000
_cell.length_c   1.000
_cell.angle_alpha   90.00
_cell.angle_beta   90.00
_cell.angle_gamma   90.00
#
_symmetry.space_group_name_H-M   'P 1'
#
loop_
_entity.id
_entity.type
_entity.pdbx_description
1 polymer ?
#
loop_
_entity_poly.entity_id
_entity_poly.type
_entity_poly.pdbx_seq_one_letter_code
_entity_poly.pdbx_strand_id
1 'polypeptide(L)'
;ALTSAKQFGYPVLVRSRFVSNLEELIPLVNSALAQSSQLLICKSLKGWKKVEYEVVRDQYDNCIMVCNRENIDPTAPLSDQSIVVVPSQTLSSDEFNLLRSISIKVVRHLGIVGQCNVQFALNPLSVEYYIIKVNIRLTRSSALASRVTGYPLGYITTKLALGMSLIDLKNHITYETYSCFEPTLDCIAIKIPPWDLKQFVQCSHQIGMKSIEVVAISRSFEEAFQKCLRMVDENFSGFESYERTITDDEISSVADVNLFILATAFHRGYTIERLYQLTQIDRWFLYKFQAIIQFRVHRFHDKLCTNNL
;
A
#
# COMPACT_ATOMS: atom_id res chain seq x y z
N ALA A 1 -27.25 -6.95 8.82
CA ALA A 1 -26.74 -6.33 7.58
C ALA A 1 -27.46 -5.02 7.25
N LEU A 2 -28.75 -5.05 6.89
CA LEU A 2 -29.51 -3.85 6.51
C LEU A 2 -29.56 -2.76 7.60
N THR A 3 -29.77 -3.15 8.86
CA THR A 3 -29.78 -2.21 9.99
C THR A 3 -28.43 -1.52 10.16
N SER A 4 -27.33 -2.28 10.09
CA SER A 4 -25.96 -1.75 10.18
C SER A 4 -25.66 -0.78 9.03
N ALA A 5 -26.06 -1.12 7.80
CA ALA A 5 -25.86 -0.24 6.65
C ALA A 5 -26.64 1.09 6.78
N LYS A 6 -27.87 1.05 7.30
CA LYS A 6 -28.64 2.27 7.61
C LYS A 6 -27.99 3.12 8.70
N GLN A 7 -27.38 2.49 9.71
CA GLN A 7 -26.70 3.21 10.80
C GLN A 7 -25.40 3.88 10.33
N PHE A 8 -24.60 3.21 9.52
CA PHE A 8 -23.34 3.78 9.01
C PHE A 8 -23.56 4.80 7.89
N GLY A 9 -24.67 4.72 7.16
CA GLY A 9 -24.90 5.51 5.96
C GLY A 9 -24.10 4.99 4.76
N TYR A 10 -24.65 5.15 3.56
CA TYR A 10 -23.96 4.76 2.33
C TYR A 10 -22.92 5.81 1.91
N PRO A 11 -21.80 5.42 1.27
CA PRO A 11 -21.44 4.04 0.93
C PRO A 11 -20.85 3.26 2.11
N VAL A 12 -21.08 1.94 2.12
CA VAL A 12 -20.51 1.00 3.11
C VAL A 12 -19.53 0.03 2.46
N LEU A 13 -18.53 -0.44 3.21
CA LEU A 13 -17.60 -1.47 2.78
C LEU A 13 -18.13 -2.84 3.24
N VAL A 14 -18.33 -3.74 2.27
CA VAL A 14 -18.73 -5.14 2.53
C VAL A 14 -17.69 -6.06 1.90
N ARG A 15 -16.96 -6.79 2.74
CA ARG A 15 -15.75 -7.57 2.38
C ARG A 15 -14.71 -6.71 1.66
N SER A 16 -14.82 -6.67 0.33
CA SER A 16 -13.90 -6.02 -0.60
C SER A 16 -14.66 -5.27 -1.70
N ARG A 17 -15.84 -4.73 -1.41
CA ARG A 17 -16.54 -3.82 -2.32
C ARG A 17 -17.20 -2.67 -1.56
N PHE A 18 -17.10 -1.47 -2.12
CA PHE A 18 -17.93 -0.36 -1.70
C PHE A 18 -19.31 -0.51 -2.32
N VAL A 19 -20.33 -0.32 -1.49
CA VAL A 19 -21.73 -0.50 -1.84
C VAL A 19 -22.42 0.83 -1.60
N SER A 20 -23.06 1.38 -2.61
CA SER A 20 -23.63 2.74 -2.56
C SER A 20 -25.13 2.76 -2.34
N ASN A 21 -25.81 1.63 -2.55
CA ASN A 21 -27.26 1.52 -2.40
C ASN A 21 -27.66 0.14 -1.84
N LEU A 22 -28.95 0.01 -1.53
CA LEU A 22 -29.51 -1.22 -0.95
C LEU A 22 -29.60 -2.36 -1.98
N GLU A 23 -29.82 -2.02 -3.26
CA GLU A 23 -29.94 -2.96 -4.37
C GLU A 23 -28.62 -3.70 -4.65
N GLU A 24 -27.48 -3.02 -4.51
CA GLU A 24 -26.14 -3.61 -4.57
C GLU A 24 -25.79 -4.41 -3.30
N LEU A 25 -26.33 -4.01 -2.14
CA LEU A 25 -26.01 -4.63 -0.86
C LEU A 25 -26.58 -6.04 -0.75
N ILE A 26 -27.85 -6.23 -1.10
CA ILE A 26 -28.56 -7.51 -0.98
C ILE A 26 -27.83 -8.67 -1.68
N PRO A 27 -27.49 -8.60 -2.98
CA PRO A 27 -26.85 -9.71 -3.68
C PRO A 27 -25.47 -10.01 -3.11
N LEU A 28 -24.70 -8.99 -2.72
CA LEU A 28 -23.38 -9.17 -2.12
C LEU A 28 -23.44 -9.84 -0.75
N VAL A 29 -24.38 -9.42 0.10
CA VAL A 29 -24.61 -10.03 1.42
C VAL A 29 -25.04 -11.48 1.26
N ASN A 30 -25.97 -11.78 0.36
CA ASN A 30 -26.43 -13.15 0.11
C ASN A 30 -25.29 -14.05 -0.38
N SER A 31 -24.49 -13.57 -1.32
CA SER A 31 -23.31 -14.30 -1.82
C SER A 31 -22.26 -14.51 -0.72
N ALA A 32 -22.02 -13.50 0.12
CA ALA A 32 -21.06 -13.60 1.22
C ALA A 32 -21.51 -14.56 2.32
N LEU A 33 -22.80 -14.52 2.68
CA LEU A 33 -23.37 -15.38 3.71
C LEU A 33 -23.50 -16.84 3.27
N ALA A 34 -23.62 -17.10 1.97
CA ALA A 34 -23.55 -18.46 1.43
C ALA A 34 -22.18 -19.12 1.65
N GLN A 35 -21.11 -18.33 1.75
CA GLN A 35 -19.74 -18.82 1.98
C GLN A 35 -19.30 -18.79 3.45
N SER A 36 -19.93 -17.94 4.27
CA SER A 36 -19.52 -17.72 5.67
C SER A 36 -20.70 -17.30 6.54
N SER A 37 -20.77 -17.79 7.76
CA SER A 37 -21.86 -17.50 8.70
C SER A 37 -21.83 -16.07 9.27
N GLN A 38 -20.74 -15.32 9.05
CA GLN A 38 -20.55 -13.98 9.58
C GLN A 38 -20.13 -13.01 8.47
N LEU A 39 -20.64 -11.78 8.55
CA LEU A 39 -20.31 -10.70 7.63
C LEU A 39 -19.99 -9.43 8.40
N LEU A 40 -18.84 -8.83 8.09
CA LEU A 40 -18.47 -7.51 8.57
C LEU A 40 -18.92 -6.45 7.56
N ILE A 41 -19.64 -5.43 8.07
CA ILE A 41 -20.02 -4.24 7.32
C ILE A 41 -19.34 -3.05 8.01
N CYS A 42 -18.54 -2.32 7.26
CA CYS A 42 -17.78 -1.18 7.77
C CYS A 42 -18.22 0.12 7.10
N LYS A 43 -18.00 1.25 7.78
CA LYS A 43 -18.06 2.58 7.18
C LYS A 43 -17.05 2.67 6.02
N SER A 44 -17.41 3.35 4.94
CA SER A 44 -16.47 3.63 3.86
C SER A 44 -15.40 4.61 4.33
N LEU A 45 -14.13 4.24 4.10
CA LEU A 45 -12.95 5.07 4.32
C LEU A 45 -12.28 5.42 2.98
N LYS A 46 -13.06 5.47 1.89
CA LYS A 46 -12.55 5.79 0.54
C LYS A 46 -11.79 7.12 0.58
N GLY A 47 -10.60 7.14 -0.02
CA GLY A 47 -9.75 8.33 -0.08
C GLY A 47 -8.84 8.52 1.14
N TRP A 48 -8.96 7.70 2.19
CA TRP A 48 -8.07 7.78 3.35
C TRP A 48 -6.72 7.14 3.05
N LYS A 49 -5.63 7.69 3.61
CA LYS A 49 -4.29 7.12 3.48
C LYS A 49 -4.24 5.76 4.17
N LYS A 50 -3.73 4.74 3.47
CA LYS A 50 -3.55 3.42 4.07
C LYS A 50 -2.10 3.25 4.50
N VAL A 51 -1.90 2.99 5.79
CA VAL A 51 -0.58 2.86 6.41
C VAL A 51 -0.49 1.54 7.14
N GLU A 52 0.63 0.85 7.02
CA GLU A 52 0.85 -0.43 7.67
C GLU A 52 2.11 -0.43 8.50
N TYR A 53 2.07 -1.12 9.64
CA TYR A 53 3.19 -1.25 10.55
C TYR A 53 3.48 -2.71 10.86
N GLU A 54 4.75 -3.10 10.73
CA GLU A 54 5.28 -4.37 11.22
C GLU A 54 5.79 -4.19 12.64
N VAL A 55 5.10 -4.80 13.60
CA VAL A 55 5.43 -4.73 15.03
C VAL A 55 6.01 -6.06 15.47
N VAL A 56 7.06 -6.01 16.28
CA VAL A 56 7.60 -7.17 16.97
C VAL A 56 7.59 -6.91 18.47
N ARG A 57 7.13 -7.89 19.24
CA ARG A 57 7.07 -7.84 20.70
C ARG A 57 7.58 -9.14 21.31
N ASP A 58 8.44 -9.05 22.32
CA ASP A 58 8.86 -10.23 23.10
C ASP A 58 8.04 -10.43 24.38
N GLN A 59 8.31 -11.53 25.09
CA GLN A 59 7.62 -11.85 26.35
C GLN A 59 8.01 -10.93 27.52
N TYR A 60 9.08 -10.15 27.37
CA TYR A 60 9.57 -9.19 28.37
C TYR A 60 9.01 -7.77 28.12
N ASP A 61 8.02 -7.66 27.23
CA ASP A 61 7.35 -6.42 26.83
C ASP A 61 8.23 -5.40 26.08
N ASN A 62 9.38 -5.84 25.55
CA ASN A 62 10.11 -5.07 24.56
C ASN A 62 9.31 -5.10 23.26
N CYS A 63 8.99 -3.92 22.72
CA CYS A 63 8.16 -3.78 21.54
C CYS A 63 8.77 -2.74 20.59
N ILE A 64 8.99 -3.16 19.35
CA ILE A 64 9.68 -2.38 18.32
C ILE A 64 8.86 -2.34 17.04
N MET A 65 8.99 -1.23 16.32
CA MET A 65 8.46 -1.06 14.96
C MET A 65 9.57 -1.36 13.97
N VAL A 66 9.46 -2.48 13.25
CA VAL A 66 10.51 -2.89 12.31
C VAL A 66 10.38 -2.15 10.98
N CYS A 67 9.15 -1.90 10.54
CA CYS A 67 8.90 -1.29 9.26
C CYS A 67 7.54 -0.60 9.24
N ASN A 68 7.49 0.62 8.70
CA ASN A 68 6.28 1.33 8.32
C ASN A 68 6.19 1.41 6.80
N ARG A 69 4.98 1.30 6.28
CA ARG A 69 4.73 1.35 4.84
C ARG A 69 3.51 2.18 4.55
N GLU A 70 3.54 2.86 3.42
CA GLU A 70 2.45 3.69 2.93
C GLU A 70 1.98 3.20 1.58
N ASN A 71 0.68 3.11 1.40
CA ASN A 71 0.09 2.74 0.13
C ASN A 71 -0.07 4.01 -0.72
N ILE A 72 0.34 3.94 -1.99
CA ILE A 72 0.14 5.03 -2.94
C ILE A 72 -1.35 5.14 -3.28
N ASP A 73 -1.99 3.99 -3.47
CA ASP A 73 -3.43 3.90 -3.67
C ASP A 73 -4.14 4.16 -2.32
N PRO A 74 -5.07 5.12 -2.26
CA PRO A 74 -5.86 5.37 -1.06
C PRO A 74 -6.74 4.15 -0.74
N THR A 75 -7.29 4.10 0.46
CA THR A 75 -7.99 2.93 1.01
C THR A 75 -9.03 2.38 0.02
N ALA A 76 -8.63 1.34 -0.69
CA ALA A 76 -9.44 0.58 -1.64
C ALA A 76 -9.89 -0.74 -0.98
N PRO A 77 -10.94 -1.39 -1.50
CA PRO A 77 -11.52 -2.57 -0.87
C PRO A 77 -10.61 -3.82 -0.90
N LEU A 78 -9.60 -3.84 -1.76
CA LEU A 78 -8.61 -4.92 -1.88
C LEU A 78 -7.24 -4.42 -1.40
N SER A 79 -6.89 -4.73 -0.15
CA SER A 79 -5.67 -4.22 0.50
C SER A 79 -4.37 -4.72 -0.10
N ASP A 80 -4.38 -5.90 -0.75
CA ASP A 80 -3.17 -6.68 -1.04
C ASP A 80 -2.64 -6.45 -2.48
N GLN A 81 -3.35 -5.67 -3.29
CA GLN A 81 -3.03 -5.36 -4.70
C GLN A 81 -2.61 -3.90 -4.92
N SER A 82 -2.33 -3.18 -3.85
CA SER A 82 -1.88 -1.78 -3.92
C SER A 82 -0.38 -1.68 -4.16
N ILE A 83 0.00 -0.55 -4.74
CA ILE A 83 1.38 -0.11 -4.82
C ILE A 83 1.78 0.47 -3.46
N VAL A 84 2.92 0.02 -2.95
CA VAL A 84 3.36 0.35 -1.58
C VAL A 84 4.77 0.92 -1.61
N VAL A 85 4.99 1.95 -0.81
CA VAL A 85 6.31 2.56 -0.57
C VAL A 85 6.77 2.31 0.86
N VAL A 86 8.08 2.13 1.01
CA VAL A 86 8.76 1.91 2.29
C VAL A 86 10.01 2.80 2.36
N PRO A 87 10.21 3.60 3.41
CA PRO A 87 9.26 3.91 4.49
C PRO A 87 8.09 4.79 4.01
N SER A 88 7.14 5.13 4.90
CA SER A 88 6.10 6.14 4.58
C SER A 88 6.73 7.49 4.24
N GLN A 89 6.14 8.21 3.28
CA GLN A 89 6.69 9.45 2.72
C GLN A 89 5.88 10.69 3.14
N THR A 90 4.57 10.54 3.35
CA THR A 90 3.67 11.70 3.51
C THR A 90 3.12 11.88 4.93
N LEU A 91 3.64 11.12 5.89
CA LEU A 91 3.28 11.25 7.31
C LEU A 91 4.14 12.33 7.98
N SER A 92 3.49 13.21 8.71
CA SER A 92 4.16 14.09 9.68
C SER A 92 4.73 13.27 10.85
N SER A 93 5.69 13.84 11.57
CA SER A 93 6.27 13.19 12.76
C SER A 93 5.22 12.89 13.83
N ASP A 94 4.21 13.76 13.99
CA ASP A 94 3.13 13.56 14.95
C ASP A 94 2.22 12.40 14.56
N GLU A 95 1.82 12.31 13.28
CA GLU A 95 1.04 11.18 12.76
C GLU A 95 1.80 9.86 12.88
N PHE A 96 3.09 9.86 12.52
CA PHE A 96 3.95 8.69 12.65
C PHE A 96 4.03 8.20 14.10
N ASN A 97 4.33 9.11 15.04
CA ASN A 97 4.45 8.77 16.46
C ASN A 97 3.11 8.35 17.08
N LEU A 98 2.00 8.96 16.66
CA LEU A 98 0.66 8.57 17.06
C LEU A 98 0.37 7.12 16.64
N LEU A 99 0.49 6.80 15.35
CA LEU A 99 0.21 5.47 14.81
C LEU A 99 1.16 4.40 15.38
N ARG A 100 2.43 4.75 15.59
CA ARG A 100 3.41 3.91 16.30
C ARG A 100 2.94 3.59 17.72
N SER A 101 2.55 4.61 18.48
CA SER A 101 2.09 4.44 19.87
C SER A 101 0.83 3.59 19.97
N ILE A 102 -0.11 3.77 19.03
CA ILE A 102 -1.32 2.96 18.94
C ILE A 102 -1.00 1.51 18.59
N SER A 103 -0.09 1.28 17.63
CA SER A 103 0.35 -0.06 17.26
C SER A 103 0.88 -0.81 18.48
N ILE A 104 1.75 -0.19 19.28
CA ILE A 104 2.29 -0.78 20.51
C ILE A 104 1.15 -1.10 21.51
N LYS A 105 0.21 -0.16 21.72
CA LYS A 105 -0.94 -0.37 22.61
C LYS A 105 -1.81 -1.56 22.18
N VAL A 106 -2.11 -1.67 20.88
CA VAL A 106 -2.92 -2.76 20.31
C VAL A 106 -2.22 -4.10 20.53
N VAL A 107 -0.92 -4.18 20.21
CA VAL A 107 -0.13 -5.42 20.32
C VAL A 107 -0.01 -5.88 21.77
N ARG A 108 0.19 -4.94 22.70
CA ARG A 108 0.18 -5.21 24.15
C ARG A 108 -1.18 -5.68 24.64
N HIS A 109 -2.25 -5.01 24.25
CA HIS A 109 -3.62 -5.36 24.67
C HIS A 109 -4.03 -6.75 24.18
N LEU A 110 -3.64 -7.13 22.97
CA LEU A 110 -3.89 -8.47 22.42
C LEU A 110 -2.93 -9.54 22.97
N GLY A 111 -1.95 -9.18 23.80
CA GLY A 111 -1.00 -10.13 24.39
C GLY A 111 -0.08 -10.81 23.38
N ILE A 112 0.19 -10.17 22.24
CA ILE A 112 0.97 -10.78 21.16
C ILE A 112 2.44 -10.89 21.58
N VAL A 113 3.01 -12.09 21.37
CA VAL A 113 4.44 -12.37 21.48
C VAL A 113 4.90 -12.91 20.12
N GLY A 114 5.88 -12.25 19.51
CA GLY A 114 6.29 -12.46 18.12
C GLY A 114 6.00 -11.25 17.25
N GLN A 115 5.62 -11.50 15.99
CA GLN A 115 5.43 -10.46 14.98
C GLN A 115 3.95 -10.35 14.59
N CYS A 116 3.50 -9.11 14.33
CA CYS A 116 2.21 -8.85 13.72
C CYS A 116 2.22 -7.61 12.82
N ASN A 117 1.24 -7.53 11.92
CA ASN A 117 1.03 -6.41 11.02
C ASN A 117 -0.25 -5.66 11.42
N VAL A 118 -0.14 -4.37 11.74
CA VAL A 118 -1.27 -3.49 12.07
C VAL A 118 -1.52 -2.56 10.90
N GLN A 119 -2.77 -2.48 10.44
CA GLN A 119 -3.16 -1.64 9.31
C GLN A 119 -4.09 -0.52 9.74
N PHE A 120 -3.80 0.68 9.24
CA PHE A 120 -4.53 1.91 9.54
C PHE A 120 -5.08 2.55 8.27
N ALA A 121 -6.23 3.19 8.41
CA ALA A 121 -6.69 4.25 7.53
C ALA A 121 -6.52 5.57 8.28
N LEU A 122 -5.76 6.50 7.72
CA LEU A 122 -5.53 7.85 8.27
C LEU A 122 -6.21 8.89 7.38
N ASN A 123 -6.94 9.81 7.98
CA ASN A 123 -7.60 10.89 7.27
C ASN A 123 -6.53 11.85 6.69
N PRO A 124 -6.55 12.19 5.40
CA PRO A 124 -5.56 13.11 4.82
C PRO A 124 -5.73 14.57 5.28
N LEU A 125 -6.87 14.93 5.88
CA LEU A 125 -7.21 16.30 6.29
C LEU A 125 -7.19 16.50 7.80
N SER A 126 -7.04 15.43 8.59
CA SER A 126 -7.07 15.48 10.05
C SER A 126 -6.31 14.32 10.67
N VAL A 127 -6.10 14.37 11.98
CA VAL A 127 -5.42 13.30 12.74
C VAL A 127 -6.36 12.10 13.04
N GLU A 128 -7.57 12.10 12.48
CA GLU A 128 -8.52 11.00 12.66
C GLU A 128 -8.01 9.73 11.96
N TYR A 129 -8.07 8.60 12.66
CA TYR A 129 -7.62 7.32 12.13
C TYR A 129 -8.56 6.19 12.53
N TYR A 130 -8.53 5.10 11.75
CA TYR A 130 -9.18 3.84 12.08
C TYR A 130 -8.19 2.68 11.93
N ILE A 131 -8.29 1.70 12.82
CA ILE A 131 -7.60 0.42 12.67
C ILE A 131 -8.46 -0.45 11.74
N ILE A 132 -7.89 -0.88 10.62
CA ILE A 132 -8.57 -1.71 9.62
C ILE A 132 -8.51 -3.18 10.02
N LYS A 133 -7.30 -3.69 10.25
CA LYS A 133 -7.05 -5.10 10.60
C LYS A 133 -5.72 -5.26 11.32
N VAL A 134 -5.64 -6.32 12.13
CA VAL A 134 -4.41 -6.79 12.76
C VAL A 134 -4.18 -8.23 12.32
N ASN A 135 -3.05 -8.49 11.67
CA ASN A 135 -2.65 -9.84 11.30
C ASN A 135 -1.61 -10.34 12.31
N ILE A 136 -2.00 -11.29 13.14
CA ILE A 136 -1.16 -11.87 14.21
C ILE A 136 -0.35 -13.05 13.66
N ARG A 137 0.33 -12.83 12.53
CA ARG A 137 1.18 -13.83 11.87
C ARG A 137 2.10 -13.15 10.87
N LEU A 138 3.13 -13.88 10.45
CA LEU A 138 3.92 -13.51 9.28
C LEU A 138 3.00 -13.42 8.05
N THR A 139 3.17 -12.34 7.31
CA THR A 139 2.43 -12.05 6.09
C THR A 139 3.39 -11.83 4.92
N ARG A 140 2.84 -11.73 3.70
CA ARG A 140 3.63 -11.33 2.52
C ARG A 140 4.31 -9.99 2.74
N SER A 141 3.63 -9.09 3.44
CA SER A 141 4.16 -7.77 3.72
C SER A 141 5.28 -7.83 4.78
N SER A 142 5.22 -8.74 5.76
CA SER A 142 6.36 -9.05 6.63
C SER A 142 7.59 -9.55 5.87
N ALA A 143 7.39 -10.36 4.82
CA ALA A 143 8.50 -10.80 3.96
C ALA A 143 9.12 -9.62 3.17
N LEU A 144 8.29 -8.72 2.64
CA LEU A 144 8.75 -7.47 2.02
C LEU A 144 9.58 -6.63 3.01
N ALA A 145 9.05 -6.40 4.22
CA ALA A 145 9.74 -5.64 5.25
C ALA A 145 11.10 -6.26 5.60
N SER A 146 11.18 -7.58 5.72
CA SER A 146 12.45 -8.27 6.02
C SER A 146 13.50 -8.08 4.93
N ARG A 147 13.07 -8.05 3.65
CA ARG A 147 13.98 -7.82 2.52
C ARG A 147 14.45 -6.36 2.43
N VAL A 148 13.56 -5.41 2.68
CA VAL A 148 13.88 -3.98 2.59
C VAL A 148 14.75 -3.51 3.75
N THR A 149 14.39 -3.92 4.97
CA THR A 149 15.11 -3.52 6.19
C THR A 149 16.33 -4.37 6.50
N GLY A 150 16.41 -5.56 5.90
CA GLY A 150 17.38 -6.58 6.28
C GLY A 150 17.08 -7.23 7.65
N TYR A 151 16.04 -6.79 8.36
CA TYR A 151 15.66 -7.34 9.65
C TYR A 151 14.91 -8.67 9.46
N PRO A 152 15.43 -9.82 9.90
CA PRO A 152 14.86 -11.12 9.54
C PRO A 152 13.66 -11.47 10.45
N LEU A 153 12.48 -10.89 10.16
CA LEU A 153 11.27 -11.02 10.98
C LEU A 153 10.90 -12.48 11.26
N GLY A 154 11.00 -13.35 10.26
CA GLY A 154 10.73 -14.78 10.43
C GLY A 154 11.64 -15.43 11.46
N TYR A 155 12.96 -15.22 11.33
CA TYR A 155 13.95 -15.75 12.27
C TYR A 155 13.73 -15.23 13.69
N ILE A 156 13.56 -13.91 13.84
CA ILE A 156 13.34 -13.29 15.15
C ILE A 156 12.06 -13.82 15.78
N THR A 157 10.96 -13.87 15.03
CA THR A 157 9.67 -14.38 15.54
C THR A 157 9.80 -15.82 16.06
N THR A 158 10.51 -16.69 15.35
CA THR A 158 10.77 -18.06 15.80
C THR A 158 11.58 -18.09 17.10
N LYS A 159 12.59 -17.23 17.25
CA LYS A 159 13.40 -17.14 18.46
C LYS A 159 12.60 -16.60 19.65
N LEU A 160 11.76 -15.60 19.43
CA LEU A 160 10.84 -15.08 20.46
C LEU A 160 9.84 -16.14 20.92
N ALA A 161 9.33 -16.97 19.99
CA ALA A 161 8.45 -18.09 20.32
C ALA A 161 9.14 -19.16 21.18
N LEU A 162 10.47 -19.24 21.17
CA LEU A 162 11.27 -20.10 22.05
C LEU A 162 11.62 -19.44 23.40
N GLY A 163 11.07 -18.25 23.71
CA GLY A 163 11.29 -17.54 24.96
C GLY A 163 12.56 -16.67 25.00
N MET A 164 13.23 -16.46 23.87
CA MET A 164 14.38 -15.54 23.81
C MET A 164 13.92 -14.08 23.84
N SER A 165 14.73 -13.17 24.39
CA SER A 165 14.45 -11.72 24.35
C SER A 165 15.05 -11.05 23.11
N LEU A 166 14.44 -9.94 22.66
CA LEU A 166 15.01 -9.09 21.62
C LEU A 166 16.40 -8.55 21.99
N ILE A 167 16.67 -8.33 23.28
CA ILE A 167 17.95 -7.81 23.76
C ILE A 167 19.08 -8.86 23.75
N ASP A 168 18.76 -10.15 23.67
CA ASP A 168 19.76 -11.23 23.64
C ASP A 168 20.10 -11.65 22.21
N LEU A 169 19.22 -11.35 21.26
CA LEU A 169 19.37 -11.73 19.86
C LEU A 169 20.28 -10.75 19.14
N LYS A 170 21.46 -11.19 18.69
CA LYS A 170 22.34 -10.37 17.86
C LYS A 170 21.73 -10.05 16.50
N ASN A 171 22.01 -8.85 16.00
CA ASN A 171 21.70 -8.45 14.64
C ASN A 171 22.61 -9.18 13.65
N HIS A 172 22.01 -9.94 12.73
CA HIS A 172 22.73 -10.76 11.73
C HIS A 172 23.40 -9.96 10.60
N ILE A 173 23.17 -8.66 10.51
CA ILE A 173 23.80 -7.80 9.50
C ILE A 173 25.05 -7.14 10.08
N THR A 174 24.92 -6.48 11.23
CA THR A 174 26.01 -5.72 11.83
C THR A 174 26.89 -6.57 12.74
N TYR A 175 26.37 -7.67 13.31
CA TYR A 175 27.02 -8.54 14.31
C TYR A 175 27.49 -7.86 15.61
N GLU A 176 27.46 -6.52 15.68
CA GLU A 176 27.84 -5.68 16.81
C GLU A 176 26.64 -5.23 17.65
N THR A 177 25.46 -5.13 17.03
CA THR A 177 24.23 -4.68 17.70
C THR A 177 23.27 -5.84 17.98
N TYR A 178 22.24 -5.57 18.77
CA TYR A 178 21.16 -6.51 19.09
C TYR A 178 19.93 -6.25 18.21
N SER A 179 18.94 -7.15 18.29
CA SER A 179 17.71 -7.11 17.49
C SER A 179 16.66 -6.18 18.10
N CYS A 180 16.87 -5.67 19.31
CA CYS A 180 15.99 -4.70 19.95
C CYS A 180 16.23 -3.26 19.44
N PHE A 181 15.94 -3.01 18.16
CA PHE A 181 16.06 -1.68 17.53
C PHE A 181 15.03 -1.50 16.42
N GLU A 182 14.75 -0.25 16.07
CA GLU A 182 13.92 0.11 14.90
C GLU A 182 14.85 0.44 13.72
N PRO A 183 14.82 -0.34 12.61
CA PRO A 183 15.65 -0.07 11.44
C PRO A 183 15.33 1.29 10.82
N THR A 184 16.39 2.04 10.49
CA THR A 184 16.30 3.28 9.71
C THR A 184 16.83 3.04 8.30
N LEU A 185 16.07 3.46 7.29
CA LEU A 185 16.42 3.28 5.89
C LEU A 185 16.96 4.57 5.30
N ASP A 186 18.08 4.47 4.57
CA ASP A 186 18.67 5.54 3.77
C ASP A 186 18.28 5.41 2.28
N CYS A 187 17.29 4.58 2.00
CA CYS A 187 16.76 4.26 0.69
C CYS A 187 15.23 4.21 0.72
N ILE A 188 14.63 4.22 -0.46
CA ILE A 188 13.21 4.02 -0.70
C ILE A 188 13.03 2.70 -1.43
N ALA A 189 12.13 1.87 -0.93
CA ALA A 189 11.68 0.66 -1.61
C ALA A 189 10.24 0.84 -2.09
N ILE A 190 9.97 0.36 -3.30
CA ILE A 190 8.63 0.33 -3.87
C ILE A 190 8.28 -1.12 -4.21
N LYS A 191 7.03 -1.48 -3.94
CA LYS A 191 6.43 -2.75 -4.32
C LYS A 191 5.29 -2.49 -5.30
N ILE A 192 5.35 -3.12 -6.47
CA ILE A 192 4.26 -3.11 -7.46
C ILE A 192 3.75 -4.54 -7.62
N PRO A 193 2.43 -4.79 -7.50
CA PRO A 193 1.85 -6.08 -7.86
C PRO A 193 1.79 -6.23 -9.39
N PRO A 194 1.87 -7.46 -9.93
CA PRO A 194 1.79 -7.67 -11.36
C PRO A 194 0.38 -7.37 -11.88
N TRP A 195 0.31 -6.80 -13.09
CA TRP A 195 -0.94 -6.55 -13.81
C TRP A 195 -1.19 -7.63 -14.86
N ASP A 196 -1.43 -8.87 -14.45
CA ASP A 196 -1.75 -9.92 -15.42
C ASP A 196 -3.27 -10.13 -15.54
N LEU A 197 -3.89 -9.29 -16.38
CA LEU A 197 -5.30 -9.34 -16.74
C LEU A 197 -5.55 -10.07 -18.08
N LYS A 198 -4.50 -10.48 -18.81
CA LYS A 198 -4.65 -10.95 -20.19
C LYS A 198 -5.07 -12.42 -20.31
N GLN A 199 -5.03 -13.21 -19.24
CA GLN A 199 -5.29 -14.66 -19.31
C GLN A 199 -6.76 -15.08 -19.03
N PHE A 200 -7.67 -14.18 -18.65
CA PHE A 200 -9.05 -14.55 -18.30
C PHE A 200 -10.10 -13.73 -19.05
N VAL A 201 -10.34 -14.10 -20.31
CA VAL A 201 -11.33 -13.42 -21.19
C VAL A 201 -12.79 -13.67 -20.76
N GLN A 202 -13.06 -14.73 -19.98
CA GLN A 202 -14.42 -15.13 -19.57
C GLN A 202 -14.76 -14.90 -18.09
N CYS A 203 -13.81 -14.51 -17.26
CA CYS A 203 -14.12 -14.08 -15.90
C CYS A 203 -14.30 -12.57 -15.93
N SER A 204 -15.46 -12.08 -15.46
CA SER A 204 -15.59 -10.67 -15.04
C SER A 204 -14.33 -10.29 -14.26
N HIS A 205 -13.79 -9.08 -14.47
CA HIS A 205 -12.53 -8.51 -13.93
C HIS A 205 -12.31 -8.61 -12.39
N GLN A 206 -13.03 -9.45 -11.66
CA GLN A 206 -12.75 -9.90 -10.31
C GLN A 206 -11.64 -10.96 -10.33
N ILE A 207 -10.42 -10.46 -10.16
CA ILE A 207 -9.15 -11.18 -10.24
C ILE A 207 -8.93 -12.03 -8.97
N GLY A 208 -8.68 -13.33 -9.13
CA GLY A 208 -8.16 -14.20 -8.06
C GLY A 208 -6.67 -13.99 -7.81
N MET A 209 -6.20 -14.17 -6.57
CA MET A 209 -4.81 -13.91 -6.16
C MET A 209 -3.79 -14.84 -6.84
N LYS A 210 -3.23 -14.40 -7.96
CA LYS A 210 -2.00 -14.94 -8.54
C LYS A 210 -1.07 -13.78 -8.86
N SER A 211 -0.10 -13.51 -8.00
CA SER A 211 0.79 -12.36 -8.18
C SER A 211 2.22 -12.66 -7.74
N ILE A 212 3.16 -12.68 -8.70
CA ILE A 212 4.59 -12.49 -8.48
C ILE A 212 4.81 -11.00 -8.25
N GLU A 213 5.04 -10.58 -7.00
CA GLU A 213 5.25 -9.17 -6.65
C GLU A 213 6.69 -8.74 -6.93
N VAL A 214 6.87 -7.54 -7.50
CA VAL A 214 8.21 -6.97 -7.75
C VAL A 214 8.54 -5.88 -6.76
N VAL A 215 9.82 -5.82 -6.38
CA VAL A 215 10.33 -4.85 -5.40
C VAL A 215 11.60 -4.25 -5.94
N ALA A 216 11.69 -2.92 -5.94
CA ALA A 216 12.91 -2.19 -6.26
C ALA A 216 13.29 -1.28 -5.10
N ILE A 217 14.59 -1.22 -4.83
CA ILE A 217 15.20 -0.38 -3.80
C ILE A 217 16.13 0.61 -4.50
N SER A 218 16.02 1.88 -4.17
CA SER A 218 16.83 2.97 -4.74
C SER A 218 16.91 4.18 -3.79
N ARG A 219 17.72 5.20 -4.13
CA ARG A 219 17.90 6.41 -3.31
C ARG A 219 16.82 7.47 -3.52
N SER A 220 16.03 7.35 -4.59
CA SER A 220 14.91 8.25 -4.91
C SER A 220 13.66 7.46 -5.28
N PHE A 221 12.50 8.08 -5.09
CA PHE A 221 11.21 7.49 -5.44
C PHE A 221 11.13 7.23 -6.94
N GLU A 222 11.51 8.21 -7.75
CA GLU A 222 11.42 8.18 -9.21
C GLU A 222 12.25 7.03 -9.81
N GLU A 223 13.43 6.78 -9.25
CA GLU A 223 14.31 5.69 -9.66
C GLU A 223 13.76 4.31 -9.23
N ALA A 224 13.35 4.16 -7.96
CA ALA A 224 12.74 2.93 -7.47
C ALA A 224 11.49 2.57 -8.28
N PHE A 225 10.65 3.58 -8.55
CA PHE A 225 9.37 3.41 -9.22
C PHE A 225 9.55 2.94 -10.66
N GLN A 226 10.45 3.59 -11.41
CA GLN A 226 10.75 3.17 -12.77
C GLN A 226 11.44 1.81 -12.85
N LYS A 227 12.30 1.46 -11.89
CA LYS A 227 12.89 0.10 -11.80
C LYS A 227 11.81 -0.95 -11.58
N CYS A 228 10.88 -0.71 -10.64
CA CYS A 228 9.75 -1.60 -10.42
C CYS A 228 8.93 -1.80 -11.69
N LEU A 229 8.55 -0.72 -12.39
CA LEU A 229 7.75 -0.82 -13.61
C LEU A 229 8.40 -1.68 -14.68
N ARG A 230 9.72 -1.55 -14.90
CA ARG A 230 10.48 -2.39 -15.82
C ARG A 230 10.59 -3.86 -15.38
N MET A 231 10.46 -4.14 -14.09
CA MET A 231 10.48 -5.51 -13.56
C MET A 231 9.12 -6.20 -13.67
N VAL A 232 8.02 -5.43 -13.74
CA VAL A 232 6.66 -6.01 -13.82
C VAL A 232 6.45 -6.75 -15.14
N ASP A 233 6.84 -6.15 -16.26
CA ASP A 233 6.68 -6.70 -17.60
C ASP A 233 7.83 -6.20 -18.47
N GLU A 234 8.42 -7.09 -19.27
CA GLU A 234 9.51 -6.78 -20.20
C GLU A 234 9.11 -5.74 -21.26
N ASN A 235 7.83 -5.62 -21.56
CA ASN A 235 7.30 -4.63 -22.49
C ASN A 235 7.21 -3.21 -21.90
N PHE A 236 7.38 -3.06 -20.58
CA PHE A 236 7.36 -1.75 -19.93
C PHE A 236 8.77 -1.19 -19.83
N SER A 237 9.06 -0.11 -20.56
CA SER A 237 10.31 0.64 -20.42
C SER A 237 10.33 1.61 -19.22
N GLY A 238 9.18 1.87 -18.61
CA GLY A 238 9.05 2.73 -17.43
C GLY A 238 7.65 3.30 -17.29
N PHE A 239 7.55 4.49 -16.71
CA PHE A 239 6.28 5.22 -16.56
C PHE A 239 5.98 5.99 -17.85
N GLU A 240 5.08 5.44 -18.67
CA GLU A 240 4.85 5.89 -20.05
C GLU A 240 3.39 6.24 -20.31
N SER A 241 3.16 7.27 -21.12
CA SER A 241 1.82 7.61 -21.62
C SER A 241 1.51 6.85 -22.90
N TYR A 242 0.24 6.53 -23.12
CA TYR A 242 -0.25 5.99 -24.39
C TYR A 242 -0.98 7.07 -25.21
N GLU A 243 -0.94 6.94 -26.53
CA GLU A 243 -1.76 7.76 -27.44
C GLU A 243 -3.20 7.28 -27.44
N ARG A 244 -3.93 7.58 -26.37
CA ARG A 244 -5.35 7.24 -26.22
C ARG A 244 -6.12 8.38 -25.55
N THR A 245 -7.38 8.56 -25.95
CA THR A 245 -8.34 9.40 -25.22
C THR A 245 -8.78 8.73 -23.94
N ILE A 246 -8.60 9.44 -22.83
CA ILE A 246 -9.03 9.02 -21.49
C ILE A 246 -10.11 9.97 -20.99
N THR A 247 -11.03 9.44 -20.19
CA THR A 247 -12.10 10.22 -19.55
C THR A 247 -11.89 10.30 -18.03
N ASP A 248 -12.53 11.26 -17.38
CA ASP A 248 -12.46 11.41 -15.92
C ASP A 248 -13.07 10.20 -15.19
N ASP A 249 -14.09 9.58 -15.79
CA ASP A 249 -14.69 8.34 -15.28
C ASP A 249 -13.68 7.21 -15.28
N GLU A 250 -12.88 7.06 -16.35
CA GLU A 250 -11.81 6.06 -16.42
C GLU A 250 -10.73 6.30 -15.37
N ILE A 251 -10.49 7.53 -14.92
CA ILE A 251 -9.50 7.83 -13.86
C ILE A 251 -10.10 7.60 -12.46
N SER A 252 -11.39 7.90 -12.30
CA SER A 252 -12.11 7.83 -11.01
C SER A 252 -12.59 6.42 -10.66
N SER A 253 -12.89 5.61 -11.67
CA SER A 253 -13.42 4.25 -11.51
C SER A 253 -12.34 3.24 -11.16
N VAL A 254 -11.06 3.60 -11.29
CA VAL A 254 -9.98 2.64 -11.06
C VAL A 254 -9.83 2.42 -9.56
N ALA A 255 -10.39 1.30 -9.09
CA ALA A 255 -10.10 0.77 -7.77
C ALA A 255 -8.60 0.44 -7.58
N ASP A 256 -7.87 0.23 -8.69
CA ASP A 256 -6.43 -0.03 -8.76
C ASP A 256 -5.80 0.90 -9.80
N VAL A 257 -5.22 2.03 -9.41
CA VAL A 257 -4.78 3.08 -10.35
C VAL A 257 -3.93 2.48 -11.48
N ASN A 258 -4.49 2.50 -12.70
CA ASN A 258 -3.74 2.14 -13.88
C ASN A 258 -2.72 3.25 -14.12
N LEU A 259 -1.49 3.00 -13.70
CA LEU A 259 -0.40 3.97 -13.75
C LEU A 259 -0.20 4.54 -15.15
N PHE A 260 -0.48 3.78 -16.21
CA PHE A 260 -0.36 4.28 -17.58
C PHE A 260 -1.51 5.23 -17.98
N ILE A 261 -2.71 5.06 -17.41
CA ILE A 261 -3.79 6.05 -17.56
C ILE A 261 -3.36 7.35 -16.86
N LEU A 262 -2.77 7.25 -15.66
CA LEU A 262 -2.26 8.41 -14.93
C LEU A 262 -1.14 9.13 -15.70
N ALA A 263 -0.20 8.38 -16.28
CA ALA A 263 0.84 8.92 -17.16
C ALA A 263 0.24 9.65 -18.38
N THR A 264 -0.77 9.06 -19.01
CA THR A 264 -1.50 9.65 -20.14
C THR A 264 -2.23 10.94 -19.74
N ALA A 265 -2.79 11.00 -18.53
CA ALA A 265 -3.43 12.20 -18.00
C ALA A 265 -2.44 13.35 -17.81
N PHE A 266 -1.26 13.07 -17.25
CA PHE A 266 -0.19 14.07 -17.15
C PHE A 266 0.25 14.57 -18.52
N HIS A 267 0.42 13.68 -19.50
CA HIS A 267 0.80 14.06 -20.87
C HIS A 267 -0.25 14.97 -21.54
N ARG A 268 -1.53 14.78 -21.21
CA ARG A 268 -2.65 15.62 -21.68
C ARG A 268 -2.85 16.91 -20.89
N GLY A 269 -1.96 17.23 -19.96
CA GLY A 269 -2.00 18.48 -19.19
C GLY A 269 -3.02 18.49 -18.05
N TYR A 270 -3.45 17.33 -17.54
CA TYR A 270 -4.24 17.29 -16.30
C TYR A 270 -3.42 17.89 -15.15
N THR A 271 -4.07 18.73 -14.36
CA THR A 271 -3.45 19.33 -13.17
C THR A 271 -3.38 18.31 -12.03
N ILE A 272 -2.41 18.48 -11.14
CA ILE A 272 -2.27 17.66 -9.93
C ILE A 272 -3.55 17.71 -9.08
N GLU A 273 -4.15 18.90 -8.94
CA GLU A 273 -5.39 19.05 -8.18
C GLU A 273 -6.56 18.27 -8.78
N ARG A 274 -6.71 18.27 -10.11
CA ARG A 274 -7.74 17.47 -10.77
C ARG A 274 -7.50 15.98 -10.55
N LEU A 275 -6.26 15.52 -10.69
CA LEU A 275 -5.91 14.12 -10.44
C LEU A 275 -6.10 13.71 -8.98
N TYR A 276 -5.79 14.59 -8.03
CA TYR A 276 -6.07 14.38 -6.61
C TYR A 276 -7.57 14.21 -6.35
N GLN A 277 -8.42 15.06 -6.94
CA GLN A 277 -9.87 14.96 -6.79
C GLN A 277 -10.42 13.63 -7.34
N LEU A 278 -9.92 13.19 -8.49
CA LEU A 278 -10.37 11.97 -9.16
C LEU A 278 -9.87 10.69 -8.45
N THR A 279 -8.60 10.66 -8.05
CA THR A 279 -7.91 9.44 -7.58
C THR A 279 -7.78 9.36 -6.06
N GLN A 280 -7.73 10.51 -5.38
CA GLN A 280 -7.36 10.65 -3.96
C GLN A 280 -5.94 10.15 -3.62
N ILE A 281 -5.07 9.92 -4.62
CA ILE A 281 -3.63 9.68 -4.41
C ILE A 281 -3.01 10.95 -3.83
N ASP A 282 -2.18 10.81 -2.80
CA ASP A 282 -1.51 11.96 -2.18
C ASP A 282 -0.72 12.79 -3.22
N ARG A 283 -0.84 14.12 -3.11
CA ARG A 283 -0.22 15.07 -4.04
C ARG A 283 1.28 14.86 -4.16
N TRP A 284 1.96 14.45 -3.10
CA TRP A 284 3.39 14.16 -3.13
C TRP A 284 3.72 13.12 -4.22
N PHE A 285 2.99 12.01 -4.29
CA PHE A 285 3.19 11.00 -5.33
C PHE A 285 2.84 11.55 -6.72
N LEU A 286 1.77 12.34 -6.84
CA LEU A 286 1.40 12.96 -8.11
C LEU A 286 2.48 13.92 -8.63
N TYR A 287 3.10 14.73 -7.78
CA TYR A 287 4.25 15.57 -8.14
C TYR A 287 5.42 14.73 -8.66
N LYS A 288 5.69 13.59 -8.00
CA LYS A 288 6.77 12.67 -8.41
C LYS A 288 6.49 12.04 -9.78
N PHE A 289 5.26 11.61 -10.03
CA PHE A 289 4.85 11.10 -11.34
C PHE A 289 4.93 12.17 -12.43
N GLN A 290 4.48 13.39 -12.14
CA GLN A 290 4.56 14.50 -13.09
C GLN A 290 6.02 14.82 -13.46
N ALA A 291 6.93 14.83 -12.48
CA ALA A 291 8.35 15.08 -12.72
C ALA A 291 8.97 14.07 -13.71
N ILE A 292 8.60 12.79 -13.62
CA ILE A 292 9.06 11.75 -14.55
C ILE A 292 8.58 12.04 -15.97
N ILE A 293 7.30 12.41 -16.14
CA ILE A 293 6.72 12.71 -17.46
C ILE A 293 7.33 13.98 -18.06
N GLN A 294 7.49 15.04 -17.26
CA GLN A 294 8.08 16.30 -17.71
C GLN A 294 9.55 16.12 -18.15
N PHE A 295 10.35 15.39 -17.38
CA PHE A 295 11.73 15.06 -17.75
C PHE A 295 11.79 14.34 -19.09
N ARG A 296 10.85 13.42 -19.34
CA ARG A 296 10.78 12.67 -20.58
C ARG A 296 10.44 13.55 -21.78
N VAL A 297 9.45 14.43 -21.65
CA VAL A 297 9.06 15.39 -22.71
C VAL A 297 10.23 16.31 -23.06
N HIS A 298 10.93 16.84 -22.05
CA HIS A 298 12.10 17.70 -22.26
C HIS A 298 13.20 16.98 -23.04
N ARG A 299 13.54 15.73 -22.66
CA ARG A 299 14.58 14.96 -23.33
C ARG A 299 14.23 14.57 -24.77
N PHE A 300 12.93 14.39 -25.08
CA PHE A 300 12.47 14.18 -26.45
C PHE A 300 12.65 15.45 -27.29
N HIS A 301 12.34 16.63 -26.75
CA HIS A 301 12.61 17.91 -27.41
C HIS A 301 14.11 18.11 -27.66
N ASP A 302 14.96 17.86 -26.67
CA ASP A 302 16.41 18.01 -26.85
C ASP A 302 16.97 17.07 -27.93
N LYS A 303 16.52 15.80 -27.97
CA LYS A 303 16.94 14.85 -29.01
C LYS A 303 16.51 15.29 -30.42
N LEU A 304 15.34 15.88 -30.56
CA LEU A 304 14.87 16.44 -31.84
C LEU A 304 15.68 17.68 -32.24
N CYS A 305 16.12 18.49 -31.27
CA CYS A 305 16.99 19.63 -31.52
C CYS A 305 18.42 19.23 -31.87
N THR A 306 18.97 18.17 -31.27
CA THR A 306 20.33 17.69 -31.56
C THR A 306 20.44 16.87 -32.85
N ASN A 307 19.35 16.26 -33.32
CA ASN A 307 19.32 15.51 -34.59
C ASN A 307 19.04 16.41 -35.81
N ASN A 308 18.83 17.71 -35.61
CA ASN A 308 18.65 18.72 -36.66
C ASN A 308 19.90 19.62 -36.82
N LEU A 309 21.06 19.17 -36.31
CA LEU A 309 22.40 19.72 -36.52
C LEU A 309 23.28 18.67 -37.19
#